data_AF-A0A2R4VU63-F1
#
_entry.id   AF-A0A2R4VU63-F1
#
_cell.length_a   1.000
_cell.length_b   1.000
_cell.length_c   1.000
_cell.angle_alpha   90.00
_cell.angle_beta   90.00
_cell.angle_gamma   90.00
#
_symmetry.space_group_name_H-M   'P 1'
#
loop_
_entity.id
_entity.type
_entity.pdbx_description
1 polymer ?
#
loop_
_entity_poly.entity_id
_entity_poly.type
_entity_poly.pdbx_seq_one_letter_code
_entity_poly.pdbx_strand_id
1 'polypeptide(L)'
;MANRKPTVAERTFLLLFHATVSGGFLVAYLTGDEDTYGMHVFSGYAVLAALALRAVAGVAVAEGSPLRFPKPAVRPVLDWLARLLTGDAKARAERSPLIAWVAVPLLAGVGLAAISGAGADFVVKLEDLHEALGEAALWIVAMHVGLVLWLHWLMRLRPMTVPRWPSRRPDPSRRVNP
;
A
#
# COMPACT_ATOMS: atom_id res chain seq x y z
N MET A 1 -0.63 -20.07 8.31
CA MET A 1 0.57 -19.21 8.20
C MET A 1 0.85 -18.61 9.56
N ALA A 2 2.04 -18.80 10.12
CA ALA A 2 2.38 -18.25 11.43
C ALA A 2 2.23 -16.73 11.41
N ASN A 3 1.44 -16.20 12.35
CA ASN A 3 1.12 -14.77 12.45
C ASN A 3 2.33 -14.03 13.06
N ARG A 4 3.44 -13.96 12.31
CA ARG A 4 4.62 -13.21 12.71
C ARG A 4 4.33 -11.72 12.58
N LYS A 5 4.50 -10.98 13.67
CA LYS A 5 4.40 -9.52 13.64
C LYS A 5 5.57 -8.93 12.83
N PRO A 6 5.31 -7.94 11.96
CA PRO A 6 6.37 -7.19 11.28
C PRO A 6 7.34 -6.57 12.29
N THR A 7 8.63 -6.68 12.03
CA THR A 7 9.67 -6.01 12.83
C THR A 7 9.61 -4.49 12.63
N VAL A 8 10.26 -3.73 13.51
CA VAL A 8 10.36 -2.28 13.36
C VAL A 8 11.06 -1.93 12.04
N ALA A 9 12.16 -2.61 11.72
CA ALA A 9 12.90 -2.40 10.47
C ALA A 9 12.05 -2.63 9.22
N GLU A 10 11.25 -3.71 9.18
CA GLU A 10 10.35 -3.99 8.04
C GLU A 10 9.30 -2.89 7.86
N ARG A 11 8.73 -2.39 8.96
CA ARG A 11 7.75 -1.30 8.90
C ARG A 11 8.40 0.01 8.46
N THR A 12 9.54 0.37 9.05
CA THR A 12 10.28 1.57 8.70
C THR A 12 10.66 1.55 7.23
N PHE A 13 11.16 0.42 6.72
CA PHE A 13 11.46 0.26 5.31
C PHE A 13 10.24 0.51 4.42
N LEU A 14 9.09 -0.09 4.74
CA LEU A 14 7.87 0.09 3.94
C LEU A 14 7.34 1.54 3.98
N LEU A 15 7.46 2.22 5.13
CA LEU A 15 7.06 3.61 5.27
C LEU A 15 7.98 4.55 4.49
N LEU A 16 9.30 4.35 4.60
CA LEU A 16 10.27 5.11 3.81
C LEU A 16 10.08 4.87 2.32
N PHE A 17 9.95 3.61 1.90
CA PHE A 17 9.65 3.27 0.51
C PHE A 17 8.38 3.98 0.02
N HIS A 18 7.29 3.94 0.79
CA HIS A 18 6.05 4.59 0.41
C HIS A 18 6.23 6.11 0.31
N ALA A 19 6.88 6.75 1.29
CA ALA A 19 7.12 8.18 1.30
C ALA A 19 8.00 8.62 0.12
N THR A 20 9.09 7.90 -0.16
CA THR A 20 9.99 8.18 -1.29
C THR A 20 9.27 8.00 -2.62
N VAL A 21 8.54 6.90 -2.82
CA VAL A 21 7.84 6.66 -4.10
C VAL A 21 6.70 7.65 -4.31
N SER A 22 5.84 7.87 -3.31
CA SER A 22 4.70 8.79 -3.45
C SER A 22 5.14 10.25 -3.58
N GLY A 23 6.06 10.71 -2.73
CA GLY A 23 6.60 12.06 -2.79
C GLY A 23 7.42 12.31 -4.05
N GLY A 24 8.30 11.37 -4.40
CA GLY A 24 9.11 11.45 -5.62
C GLY A 24 8.27 11.42 -6.89
N PHE A 25 7.26 10.56 -6.96
CA PHE A 25 6.34 10.52 -8.10
C PHE A 25 5.56 11.83 -8.25
N LEU A 26 5.05 12.38 -7.14
CA LEU A 26 4.32 13.65 -7.16
C LEU A 26 5.20 14.81 -7.63
N VAL A 27 6.44 14.90 -7.12
CA VAL A 27 7.40 15.91 -7.57
C VAL A 27 7.68 15.72 -9.05
N ALA A 28 8.02 14.51 -9.49
CA ALA A 28 8.32 14.21 -10.88
C ALA A 28 7.19 14.63 -11.82
N TYR A 29 5.95 14.29 -11.49
CA TYR A 29 4.79 14.64 -12.30
C TYR A 29 4.57 16.15 -12.40
N LEU A 30 4.76 16.89 -11.31
CA LEU A 30 4.52 18.34 -11.27
C LEU A 30 5.66 19.18 -11.84
N THR A 31 6.84 18.60 -12.02
CA THR A 31 8.05 19.33 -12.45
C THR A 31 8.56 18.93 -13.83
N GLY A 32 7.72 18.26 -14.64
CA GLY A 32 8.09 17.80 -15.99
C GLY A 32 8.39 18.93 -16.98
N ASP A 33 8.01 20.17 -16.65
CA ASP A 33 8.23 21.34 -17.49
C ASP A 33 9.69 21.80 -17.51
N GLU A 34 10.06 22.51 -18.59
CA GLU A 34 11.42 22.96 -18.90
C GLU A 34 12.13 23.65 -17.72
N ASP A 35 11.45 24.58 -17.04
CA ASP A 35 12.02 25.37 -15.93
C ASP A 35 12.33 24.54 -14.68
N THR A 36 11.73 23.35 -14.54
CA THR A 36 11.86 22.49 -13.36
C THR A 36 12.34 21.09 -13.68
N TYR A 37 12.77 20.85 -14.92
CA TYR A 37 13.13 19.53 -15.43
C TYR A 37 14.20 18.81 -14.58
N GLY A 38 15.15 19.56 -14.01
CA GLY A 38 16.13 18.99 -13.08
C GLY A 38 15.51 18.30 -11.85
N MET A 39 14.41 18.85 -11.33
CA MET A 39 13.65 18.23 -10.24
C MET A 39 12.91 16.98 -10.71
N HIS A 40 12.39 16.97 -11.94
CA HIS A 40 11.74 15.82 -12.54
C HIS A 40 12.70 14.64 -12.66
N VAL A 41 13.88 14.87 -13.24
CA VAL A 41 14.91 13.85 -13.40
C VAL A 41 15.38 13.32 -12.04
N PHE A 42 15.74 14.21 -11.11
CA PHE A 42 16.22 13.81 -9.78
C PHE A 42 15.19 12.95 -9.04
N SER A 43 13.93 13.40 -9.01
CA SER A 43 12.86 12.68 -8.32
C SER A 43 12.52 11.36 -9.01
N GLY A 44 12.56 11.29 -10.34
CA GLY A 44 12.44 10.06 -11.12
C GLY A 44 13.50 9.02 -10.76
N TYR A 45 14.77 9.42 -10.67
CA TYR A 45 15.86 8.53 -10.23
C TYR A 45 15.72 8.10 -8.76
N ALA A 46 15.24 8.98 -7.88
CA ALA A 46 14.97 8.61 -6.49
C ALA A 46 13.87 7.54 -6.38
N VAL A 47 12.80 7.67 -7.18
CA VAL A 47 11.74 6.65 -7.29
C VAL A 47 12.31 5.34 -7.84
N LEU A 48 13.09 5.39 -8.92
CA LEU A 48 13.71 4.21 -9.53
C LEU A 48 14.60 3.46 -8.54
N ALA A 49 15.45 4.19 -7.80
CA ALA A 49 16.31 3.61 -6.77
C ALA A 49 15.50 2.95 -5.64
N ALA A 50 14.43 3.60 -5.16
CA ALA A 50 13.55 3.03 -4.14
C ALA A 50 12.85 1.75 -4.63
N LEU A 51 12.41 1.71 -5.89
CA LEU A 51 11.82 0.54 -6.53
C LEU A 51 12.83 -0.60 -6.69
N ALA A 52 14.06 -0.31 -7.08
CA ALA A 52 15.13 -1.31 -7.16
C ALA A 52 15.41 -1.95 -5.79
N LEU A 53 15.55 -1.12 -4.74
CA LEU A 53 15.70 -1.61 -3.35
C LEU A 53 14.49 -2.45 -2.91
N ARG A 54 13.28 -2.02 -3.26
CA ARG A 54 12.05 -2.75 -2.97
C ARG A 54 12.00 -4.09 -3.68
N ALA A 55 12.51 -4.17 -4.92
CA ALA A 55 12.56 -5.39 -5.68
C ALA A 55 13.55 -6.40 -5.07
N VAL A 56 14.75 -5.94 -4.72
CA VAL A 56 15.75 -6.74 -4.00
C VAL A 56 15.17 -7.28 -2.68
N ALA A 57 14.57 -6.40 -1.87
CA ALA A 57 13.93 -6.82 -0.62
C ALA A 57 12.78 -7.82 -0.86
N GLY A 58 11.99 -7.62 -1.92
CA GLY A 58 10.88 -8.49 -2.28
C GLY A 58 11.29 -9.92 -2.62
N VAL A 59 12.45 -10.10 -3.26
CA VAL A 59 12.97 -11.42 -3.64
C VAL A 59 13.83 -12.06 -2.54
N ALA A 60 14.58 -11.27 -1.77
CA ALA A 60 15.60 -11.77 -0.83
C ALA A 60 15.07 -12.25 0.52
N VAL A 61 13.92 -11.73 0.99
CA VAL A 61 13.37 -12.11 2.31
C VAL A 61 12.64 -13.46 2.26
N ALA A 62 12.53 -14.12 3.42
CA ALA A 62 11.80 -15.39 3.56
C ALA A 62 10.27 -15.22 3.41
N GLU A 63 9.58 -16.33 3.09
CA GLU A 63 8.12 -16.35 3.04
C GLU A 63 7.49 -15.95 4.39
N GLY A 64 6.42 -15.17 4.33
CA GLY A 64 5.74 -14.62 5.51
C GLY A 64 6.26 -13.26 5.99
N SER A 65 7.37 -12.74 5.44
CA SER A 65 7.73 -11.33 5.66
C SER A 65 6.79 -10.40 4.90
N PRO A 66 6.37 -9.26 5.49
CA PRO A 66 5.60 -8.22 4.79
C PRO A 66 6.37 -7.56 3.64
N LEU A 67 7.70 -7.77 3.57
CA LEU A 67 8.54 -7.28 2.48
C LEU A 67 8.42 -8.15 1.21
N ARG A 68 7.89 -9.39 1.30
CA ARG A 68 7.62 -10.20 0.10
C ARG A 68 6.66 -9.48 -0.85
N PHE A 69 6.76 -9.82 -2.13
CA PHE A 69 5.80 -9.33 -3.09
C PHE A 69 4.39 -9.85 -2.77
N PRO A 70 3.36 -9.00 -2.93
CA PRO A 70 1.99 -9.41 -2.75
C PRO A 70 1.63 -10.46 -3.80
N LYS A 71 0.95 -11.53 -3.36
CA LYS A 71 0.40 -12.57 -4.24
C LYS A 71 -1.12 -12.34 -4.35
N PRO A 72 -1.60 -11.59 -5.36
CA PRO A 72 -3.03 -11.37 -5.53
C PRO A 72 -3.73 -12.71 -5.76
N ALA A 73 -4.86 -12.91 -5.10
CA ALA A 73 -5.68 -14.10 -5.22
C ALA A 73 -7.16 -13.69 -5.33
N VAL A 74 -7.90 -14.36 -6.21
CA VAL A 74 -9.30 -14.03 -6.50
C VAL A 74 -10.24 -14.47 -5.37
N ARG A 75 -10.12 -15.72 -4.90
CA ARG A 75 -11.01 -16.29 -3.88
C ARG A 75 -11.09 -15.44 -2.60
N PRO A 76 -9.97 -15.01 -1.97
CA PRO A 76 -10.05 -14.17 -0.78
C PRO A 76 -10.76 -12.84 -1.00
N VAL A 77 -10.69 -12.26 -2.21
CA VAL A 77 -11.42 -11.03 -2.55
C VAL A 77 -12.92 -11.29 -2.61
N LEU A 78 -13.35 -12.36 -3.30
CA LEU A 78 -14.75 -12.72 -3.38
C LEU A 78 -15.36 -13.03 -2.01
N ASP A 79 -14.63 -13.80 -1.18
CA ASP A 79 -15.05 -14.13 0.18
C ASP A 79 -15.18 -12.87 1.06
N TRP A 80 -14.23 -11.94 0.93
CA TRP A 80 -14.25 -10.67 1.65
C TRP A 80 -15.40 -9.77 1.19
N LEU A 81 -15.65 -9.68 -0.12
CA LEU A 81 -16.78 -8.92 -0.68
C LEU A 81 -18.13 -9.49 -0.23
N ALA A 82 -18.30 -10.80 -0.26
CA ALA A 82 -19.52 -11.46 0.21
C ALA A 82 -19.79 -11.12 1.69
N ARG A 83 -18.75 -11.15 2.53
CA ARG A 83 -18.85 -10.77 3.96
C ARG A 83 -19.16 -9.29 4.16
N LEU A 84 -18.62 -8.41 3.31
CA LEU A 84 -18.99 -6.99 3.35
C LEU A 84 -20.46 -6.76 3.02
N LEU A 85 -20.98 -7.47 2.01
CA LEU A 85 -22.38 -7.38 1.58
C LEU A 85 -23.35 -7.90 2.64
N THR A 86 -22.95 -8.90 3.42
CA THR A 86 -23.73 -9.39 4.57
C THR A 86 -23.60 -8.52 5.82
N GLY A 87 -22.84 -7.43 5.76
CA GLY A 87 -22.71 -6.47 6.86
C GLY A 87 -21.73 -6.89 7.96
N ASP A 88 -20.85 -7.85 7.72
CA ASP A 88 -19.86 -8.31 8.71
C ASP A 88 -18.91 -7.16 9.12
N ALA A 89 -19.07 -6.68 10.37
CA ALA A 89 -18.22 -5.63 10.93
C ALA A 89 -16.74 -6.03 11.02
N LYS A 90 -16.44 -7.33 11.14
CA LYS A 90 -15.06 -7.85 11.16
C LYS A 90 -14.41 -7.73 9.79
N ALA A 91 -15.16 -7.98 8.70
CA ALA A 91 -14.67 -7.82 7.33
C ALA A 91 -14.27 -6.36 7.03
N ARG A 92 -14.92 -5.37 7.65
CA ARG A 92 -14.54 -3.95 7.54
C ARG A 92 -13.24 -3.62 8.29
N ALA A 93 -12.89 -4.35 9.34
CA ALA A 93 -11.75 -4.05 10.22
C ALA A 93 -10.47 -4.82 9.87
N GLU A 94 -10.58 -5.92 9.13
CA GLU A 94 -9.44 -6.71 8.68
C GLU A 94 -8.75 -6.07 7.45
N ARG A 95 -7.51 -6.48 7.20
CA ARG A 95 -6.75 -5.99 6.05
C ARG A 95 -7.41 -6.46 4.76
N SER A 96 -7.85 -5.52 3.91
CA SER A 96 -8.51 -5.84 2.65
C SER A 96 -7.59 -6.62 1.70
N PRO A 97 -8.06 -7.71 1.08
CA PRO A 97 -7.32 -8.45 0.06
C PRO A 97 -7.10 -7.65 -1.23
N LEU A 98 -7.87 -6.57 -1.46
CA LEU A 98 -7.71 -5.66 -2.60
C LEU A 98 -6.37 -4.92 -2.59
N ILE A 99 -5.74 -4.77 -1.42
CA ILE A 99 -4.42 -4.13 -1.31
C ILE A 99 -3.37 -4.89 -2.13
N ALA A 100 -3.44 -6.22 -2.19
CA ALA A 100 -2.52 -7.02 -2.99
C ALA A 100 -2.73 -6.79 -4.50
N TRP A 101 -3.98 -6.60 -4.92
CA TRP A 101 -4.35 -6.35 -6.30
C TRP A 101 -3.95 -4.97 -6.80
N VAL A 102 -3.99 -3.94 -5.95
CA VAL A 102 -3.54 -2.59 -6.34
C VAL A 102 -2.03 -2.42 -6.23
N ALA A 103 -1.37 -3.15 -5.34
CA ALA A 103 0.09 -3.07 -5.21
C ALA A 103 0.84 -3.54 -6.47
N VAL A 104 0.34 -4.55 -7.18
CA VAL A 104 0.96 -5.05 -8.43
C VAL A 104 0.99 -3.99 -9.54
N PRO A 105 -0.14 -3.40 -9.98
CA PRO A 105 -0.14 -2.37 -11.01
C PRO A 105 0.55 -1.08 -10.56
N LEU A 106 0.59 -0.75 -9.25
CA LEU A 106 1.40 0.37 -8.77
C LEU A 106 2.90 0.12 -8.97
N LEU A 107 3.40 -1.04 -8.53
CA LEU A 107 4.81 -1.38 -8.69
C LEU A 107 5.20 -1.49 -10.16
N ALA A 108 4.34 -2.09 -10.98
CA ALA A 108 4.57 -2.24 -12.41
C ALA A 108 4.46 -0.90 -13.15
N GLY A 109 3.37 -0.15 -12.99
CA GLY A 109 3.12 1.10 -13.70
C GLY A 109 4.14 2.18 -13.35
N VAL A 110 4.33 2.46 -12.06
CA VAL A 110 5.33 3.44 -11.61
C VAL A 110 6.75 2.98 -11.95
N GLY A 111 7.03 1.68 -11.87
CA GLY A 111 8.33 1.13 -12.26
C GLY A 111 8.61 1.24 -13.74
N LEU A 112 7.65 0.93 -14.60
CA LEU A 112 7.80 1.07 -16.04
C LEU A 112 7.94 2.55 -16.44
N ALA A 113 7.19 3.46 -15.82
CA ALA A 113 7.36 4.90 -16.02
C ALA A 113 8.76 5.37 -15.61
N ALA A 114 9.26 4.96 -14.43
CA ALA A 114 10.59 5.35 -13.97
C ALA A 114 11.72 4.76 -14.83
N ILE A 115 11.59 3.49 -15.27
CA ILE A 115 12.57 2.83 -16.14
C ILE A 115 12.59 3.47 -17.53
N SER A 116 11.43 3.75 -18.11
CA SER A 116 11.33 4.41 -19.42
C SER A 116 11.88 5.83 -19.37
N GLY A 117 11.64 6.58 -18.28
CA GLY A 117 12.21 7.92 -18.08
C GLY A 117 13.73 7.90 -17.99
N ALA A 118 14.31 7.01 -17.18
CA ALA A 118 15.76 6.82 -17.15
C ALA A 118 16.33 6.34 -18.50
N GLY A 119 15.56 5.60 -19.29
CA GLY A 119 15.93 5.20 -20.64
C GLY A 119 15.90 6.37 -21.64
N ALA A 120 14.94 7.29 -21.50
CA ALA A 120 14.78 8.45 -22.37
C ALA A 120 16.00 9.37 -22.34
N ASP A 121 16.70 9.46 -21.21
CA ASP A 121 17.99 10.18 -21.08
C ASP A 121 19.05 9.70 -22.10
N PHE A 122 18.95 8.45 -22.57
CA PHE A 122 19.89 7.86 -23.52
C PHE A 122 19.28 7.60 -24.89
N VAL A 123 17.96 7.45 -24.95
CA VAL A 123 17.22 7.07 -26.16
C VAL A 123 15.97 7.92 -26.28
N VAL A 124 16.06 9.01 -27.05
CA VAL A 124 14.96 9.99 -27.29
C VAL A 124 13.63 9.32 -27.70
N LYS A 125 13.67 8.20 -28.43
CA LYS A 125 12.45 7.45 -28.82
C LYS A 125 11.64 6.90 -27.63
N LEU A 126 12.21 6.89 -26.42
CA LEU A 126 11.51 6.48 -25.20
C LEU A 126 10.75 7.62 -24.53
N GLU A 127 10.88 8.87 -24.99
CA GLU A 127 10.16 10.03 -24.43
C GLU A 127 8.64 9.84 -24.54
N ASP A 128 8.12 9.55 -25.74
CA ASP A 128 6.68 9.29 -25.95
C ASP A 128 6.17 8.12 -25.10
N LEU A 129 7.01 7.08 -24.94
CA LEU A 129 6.67 5.92 -24.11
C LEU A 129 6.63 6.30 -22.62
N HIS A 130 7.61 7.09 -22.17
CA HIS A 130 7.68 7.59 -20.81
C HIS A 130 6.48 8.47 -20.48
N GLU A 131 6.11 9.37 -21.37
CA GLU A 131 4.93 10.23 -21.23
C GLU A 131 3.65 9.39 -21.08
N ALA A 132 3.43 8.45 -21.99
CA ALA A 132 2.26 7.57 -21.95
C ALA A 132 2.21 6.71 -20.67
N LEU A 133 3.35 6.17 -20.24
CA LEU A 133 3.46 5.39 -19.01
C LEU A 133 3.30 6.25 -17.75
N GLY A 134 3.80 7.48 -17.76
CA GLY A 134 3.65 8.46 -16.68
C GLY A 134 2.18 8.83 -16.46
N GLU A 135 1.46 9.13 -17.54
CA GLU A 135 0.03 9.42 -17.49
C GLU A 135 -0.77 8.20 -17.04
N ALA A 136 -0.47 7.00 -17.57
CA ALA A 136 -1.10 5.77 -17.09
C ALA A 136 -0.84 5.52 -15.60
N ALA A 137 0.40 5.76 -15.13
CA ALA A 137 0.77 5.61 -13.73
C ALA A 137 0.00 6.60 -12.83
N LEU A 138 -0.26 7.83 -13.28
CA LEU A 138 -1.09 8.80 -12.57
C LEU A 138 -2.48 8.23 -12.28
N TRP A 139 -3.15 7.66 -13.29
CA TRP A 139 -4.46 7.06 -13.12
C TRP A 139 -4.45 5.86 -12.17
N ILE A 140 -3.39 5.04 -12.21
CA ILE A 140 -3.20 3.93 -11.27
C ILE A 140 -3.03 4.46 -9.83
N VAL A 141 -2.26 5.53 -9.64
CA VAL A 141 -2.08 6.19 -8.33
C VAL A 141 -3.39 6.80 -7.84
N ALA A 142 -4.14 7.48 -8.72
CA ALA A 142 -5.45 8.04 -8.38
C ALA A 142 -6.45 6.95 -7.94
N MET A 143 -6.51 5.84 -8.67
CA MET A 143 -7.30 4.67 -8.29
C MET A 143 -6.86 4.11 -6.92
N HIS A 144 -5.55 4.04 -6.66
CA HIS A 144 -5.03 3.61 -5.36
C HIS A 144 -5.50 4.51 -4.22
N VAL A 145 -5.39 5.83 -4.38
CA VAL A 145 -5.85 6.81 -3.38
C VAL A 145 -7.35 6.65 -3.15
N GLY A 146 -8.15 6.55 -4.22
CA GLY A 146 -9.59 6.31 -4.14
C GLY A 146 -9.94 5.04 -3.36
N LEU A 147 -9.23 3.93 -3.63
CA LEU A 147 -9.42 2.67 -2.89
C LEU A 147 -9.09 2.85 -1.40
N VAL A 148 -7.97 3.49 -1.05
CA VAL A 148 -7.58 3.69 0.36
C VAL A 148 -8.61 4.54 1.10
N LEU A 149 -9.09 5.62 0.47
CA LEU A 149 -10.13 6.48 1.04
C LEU A 149 -11.44 5.71 1.24
N TRP A 150 -11.84 4.91 0.26
CA TRP A 150 -13.04 4.07 0.37
C TRP A 150 -12.92 3.03 1.50
N LEU A 151 -11.79 2.31 1.60
CA LEU A 151 -11.54 1.37 2.69
C LEU A 151 -11.54 2.06 4.06
N HIS A 152 -10.96 3.25 4.15
CA HIS A 152 -10.96 4.04 5.37
C HIS A 152 -12.37 4.52 5.76
N TRP A 153 -13.19 4.91 4.78
CA TRP A 153 -14.58 5.24 5.00
C TRP A 153 -15.39 4.02 5.48
N LEU A 154 -15.22 2.85 4.87
CA LEU A 154 -15.86 1.59 5.31
C LEU A 154 -15.52 1.25 6.78
N MET A 155 -14.27 1.49 7.19
CA MET A 155 -13.84 1.29 8.58
C MET A 155 -14.54 2.22 9.57
N ARG A 156 -15.02 3.39 9.13
CA ARG A 156 -15.73 4.37 9.97
C ARG A 156 -17.21 4.05 10.18
N LEU A 157 -17.83 3.28 9.29
CA LEU A 157 -19.25 2.88 9.37
C LEU A 157 -19.54 1.84 10.48
N ARG A 158 -18.78 1.85 11.57
CA ARG A 158 -19.00 0.94 12.70
C ARG A 158 -20.24 1.39 13.49
N PRO A 159 -21.17 0.49 13.81
CA PRO A 159 -22.08 0.73 14.92
C PRO A 159 -21.27 0.91 16.21
N MET A 160 -21.46 2.04 16.91
CA MET A 160 -20.93 2.26 18.25
C MET A 160 -21.69 1.37 19.26
N THR A 161 -21.46 0.07 19.26
CA THR A 161 -22.09 -0.82 20.25
C THR A 161 -21.22 -2.02 20.59
N VAL A 162 -20.36 -1.85 21.60
CA VAL A 162 -20.28 -2.78 22.75
C VAL A 162 -19.87 -1.95 23.97
N PRO A 163 -20.78 -1.66 24.92
CA PRO A 163 -20.36 -1.22 26.25
C PRO A 163 -19.45 -2.29 26.82
N ARG A 164 -18.21 -1.92 27.15
CA ARG A 164 -17.31 -2.79 27.91
C ARG A 164 -17.89 -2.95 29.29
N TRP A 165 -18.82 -3.89 29.47
CA TRP A 165 -19.31 -4.24 30.79
C TRP A 165 -18.09 -4.74 31.59
N PRO A 166 -17.69 -4.08 32.69
CA PRO A 166 -16.71 -4.67 33.57
C PRO A 166 -17.36 -5.93 34.14
N SER A 167 -16.89 -7.10 33.73
CA SER A 167 -17.20 -8.36 34.40
C SER A 167 -16.62 -8.29 35.81
N ARG A 168 -17.37 -7.64 36.71
CA ARG A 168 -17.15 -7.69 38.15
C ARG A 168 -17.42 -9.13 38.54
N ARG A 169 -16.37 -9.96 38.55
CA ARG A 169 -16.46 -11.30 39.14
C ARG A 169 -16.92 -11.09 40.60
N PRO A 170 -18.00 -11.70 41.06
CA PRO A 170 -18.32 -11.71 42.47
C PRO A 170 -17.16 -12.40 43.18
N ASP A 171 -16.46 -11.66 44.03
CA ASP A 171 -15.43 -12.21 44.90
C ASP A 171 -16.10 -13.17 45.90
N PRO A 172 -15.82 -14.49 45.87
CA PRO A 172 -16.40 -15.44 46.79
C PRO A 172 -15.93 -15.22 48.24
N SER A 173 -14.86 -14.46 48.47
CA SER A 173 -14.30 -14.22 49.81
C SER A 173 -15.12 -13.27 50.68
N ARG A 174 -16.19 -12.67 50.13
CA ARG A 174 -17.13 -11.81 50.89
C ARG A 174 -18.33 -12.55 51.48
N ARG A 175 -18.38 -13.88 51.42
CA ARG A 175 -19.37 -14.64 52.20
C ARG A 175 -18.69 -15.26 53.41
N VAL A 176 -19.23 -14.89 54.57
CA VAL A 176 -19.05 -15.52 55.89
C VAL A 176 -17.74 -15.07 56.58
N ASN A 177 -17.77 -14.36 57.71
CA ASN A 177 -18.40 -14.76 58.99
C ASN A 177 -19.08 -13.60 59.77
N PRO A 178 -20.03 -13.96 60.66
CA PRO A 178 -20.75 -13.07 61.59
C PRO A 178 -19.89 -12.53 62.73
#